data_AF-R9HEZ2-F1
#
_entry.id   AF-R9HEZ2-F1
#
_cell.length_a   1.000
_cell.length_b   1.000
_cell.length_c   1.000
_cell.angle_alpha   90.00
_cell.angle_beta   90.00
_cell.angle_gamma   90.00
#
_symmetry.space_group_name_H-M   'P 1'
#
loop_
_entity.id
_entity.type
_entity.pdbx_description
1 polymer ?
#
loop_
_entity_poly.entity_id
_entity_poly.type
_entity_poly.pdbx_seq_one_letter_code
_entity_poly.pdbx_strand_id
1 'polypeptide(L)'
;MKIRQLLISFLLAASTLGATAQVSKTYYVSKPGTLISMMTEEEANSITHLTLTGKLNAEDFRHLRDEFPSLKVLDISNAEIKMYSGKAGTYPNGKFYIYMANFIPAYAFSNVVNGVTKGKQTLEKVILSEKIKNIEDAAFKGCDNLKICQIRKKTAPNLLPEALADSVTAIFIPLGSSDAYRFKNRWEHFAFIEGEPLETTIQVGAMGKLEDEIMKAGLQPRDINFLTIEGKLDNADFKLIRDYMPNLVSLDISKTNATTIPDFTFAQKKYLLKIKLPHNLKTIGQRVFSNCGRLAGTLELPASVTAIEFGAFMGCDNLRSVLATGDKITTLGDELFGNGVPSKLIYKK
;
A
#
# COMPACT_ATOMS: atom_id res chain seq x y z
N MET A 1 33.13 -11.57 -42.82
CA MET A 1 32.72 -12.98 -42.62
C MET A 1 32.26 -13.11 -41.17
N LYS A 2 31.03 -13.56 -40.94
CA LYS A 2 30.24 -13.39 -39.70
C LYS A 2 30.85 -14.14 -38.49
N ILE A 3 31.13 -13.43 -37.40
CA ILE A 3 31.32 -14.03 -36.07
C ILE A 3 29.94 -14.11 -35.41
N ARG A 4 29.47 -15.34 -35.16
CA ARG A 4 28.25 -15.64 -34.40
C ARG A 4 28.49 -15.29 -32.93
N GLN A 5 27.79 -14.30 -32.40
CA GLN A 5 27.64 -14.14 -30.95
C GLN A 5 26.52 -15.07 -30.47
N LEU A 6 26.90 -16.06 -29.66
CA LEU A 6 25.98 -16.84 -28.84
C LEU A 6 25.40 -15.89 -27.76
N LEU A 7 24.11 -15.60 -27.84
CA LEU A 7 23.36 -15.06 -26.72
C LEU A 7 23.08 -16.21 -25.75
N ILE A 8 23.82 -16.25 -24.65
CA ILE A 8 23.52 -17.12 -23.50
C ILE A 8 22.37 -16.45 -22.75
N SER A 9 21.16 -16.92 -23.00
CA SER A 9 19.98 -16.58 -22.22
C SER A 9 20.09 -17.23 -20.84
N PHE A 10 20.38 -16.45 -19.81
CA PHE A 10 20.19 -16.86 -18.42
C PHE A 10 18.68 -16.93 -18.15
N LEU A 11 18.12 -18.15 -18.19
CA LEU A 11 16.85 -18.43 -17.52
C LEU A 11 17.12 -18.41 -16.01
N LEU A 12 16.74 -17.31 -15.34
CA LEU A 12 16.51 -17.35 -13.91
C LEU A 12 15.23 -18.16 -13.69
N ALA A 13 15.37 -19.37 -13.16
CA ALA A 13 14.24 -20.19 -12.74
C ALA A 13 13.55 -19.52 -11.54
N ALA A 14 12.53 -18.72 -11.81
CA ALA A 14 11.62 -18.22 -10.78
C ALA A 14 10.62 -19.32 -10.42
N SER A 15 10.98 -20.17 -9.47
CA SER A 15 9.99 -21.02 -8.79
C SER A 15 9.28 -20.19 -7.72
N THR A 16 8.32 -19.36 -8.14
CA THR A 16 7.30 -18.81 -7.25
C THR A 16 5.94 -19.31 -7.73
N LEU A 17 5.43 -20.37 -7.11
CA LEU A 17 4.03 -20.74 -7.22
C LEU A 17 3.20 -19.53 -6.73
N GLY A 18 2.58 -18.82 -7.66
CA GLY A 18 1.57 -17.80 -7.38
C GLY A 18 1.82 -16.38 -7.91
N ALA A 19 2.96 -16.07 -8.53
CA ALA A 19 3.15 -14.75 -9.15
C ALA A 19 2.54 -14.73 -10.55
N THR A 20 1.37 -14.10 -10.71
CA THR A 20 0.87 -13.75 -12.06
C THR A 20 1.84 -12.77 -12.70
N ALA A 21 2.25 -13.05 -13.94
CA ALA A 21 3.19 -12.19 -14.65
C ALA A 21 2.63 -10.76 -14.74
N GLN A 22 3.48 -9.77 -14.51
CA GLN A 22 3.10 -8.37 -14.69
C GLN A 22 2.81 -8.10 -16.18
N VAL A 23 1.61 -7.60 -16.48
CA VAL A 23 1.20 -7.17 -17.82
C VAL A 23 1.04 -5.67 -17.81
N SER A 24 1.96 -4.97 -18.47
CA SER A 24 1.99 -3.50 -18.54
C SER A 24 1.48 -3.03 -19.90
N LYS A 25 0.51 -2.11 -19.90
CA LYS A 25 -0.05 -1.51 -21.11
C LYS A 25 -0.18 -0.01 -20.98
N THR A 26 0.03 0.69 -22.09
CA THR A 26 -0.19 2.13 -22.20
C THR A 26 -1.19 2.41 -23.30
N TYR A 27 -2.22 3.19 -22.99
CA TYR A 27 -3.25 3.60 -23.95
C TYR A 27 -3.38 5.11 -24.02
N TYR A 28 -3.52 5.63 -25.24
CA TYR A 28 -3.93 7.00 -25.50
C TYR A 28 -5.42 7.04 -25.82
N VAL A 29 -6.23 7.53 -24.89
CA VAL A 29 -7.69 7.61 -25.06
C VAL A 29 -8.02 8.91 -25.78
N SER A 30 -8.30 8.85 -27.08
CA SER A 30 -8.54 10.04 -27.91
C SER A 30 -9.89 10.70 -27.62
N LYS A 31 -10.91 9.88 -27.30
CA LYS A 31 -12.27 10.29 -26.96
C LYS A 31 -12.65 9.73 -25.58
N PRO A 32 -13.14 10.55 -24.65
CA PRO A 32 -13.54 10.06 -23.33
C PRO A 32 -14.70 9.05 -23.43
N GLY A 33 -14.69 8.03 -22.57
CA GLY A 33 -15.67 6.94 -22.54
C GLY A 33 -15.39 5.82 -23.54
N THR A 34 -14.23 5.81 -24.19
CA THR A 34 -13.91 4.80 -25.23
C THR A 34 -12.79 3.84 -24.85
N LEU A 35 -12.26 3.90 -23.62
CA LEU A 35 -11.15 3.04 -23.21
C LEU A 35 -11.42 1.57 -23.48
N ILE A 36 -12.57 1.05 -23.05
CA ILE A 36 -12.85 -0.39 -23.12
C ILE A 36 -13.00 -0.88 -24.57
N SER A 37 -13.41 -0.02 -25.50
CA SER A 37 -13.54 -0.40 -26.91
C SER A 37 -12.21 -0.39 -27.67
N MET A 38 -11.12 0.02 -27.03
CA MET A 38 -9.77 0.02 -27.62
C MET A 38 -9.07 -1.34 -27.50
N MET A 39 -9.64 -2.30 -26.77
CA MET A 39 -9.02 -3.60 -26.48
C MET A 39 -10.07 -4.71 -26.41
N THR A 40 -9.61 -5.95 -26.47
CA THR A 40 -10.48 -7.11 -26.23
C THR A 40 -10.70 -7.32 -24.73
N GLU A 41 -11.74 -8.08 -24.38
CA GLU A 41 -11.99 -8.47 -22.98
C GLU A 41 -10.82 -9.26 -22.39
N GLU A 42 -10.25 -10.20 -23.15
CA GLU A 42 -9.08 -10.99 -22.72
C GLU A 42 -7.87 -10.08 -22.43
N GLU A 43 -7.62 -9.08 -23.28
CA GLU A 43 -6.57 -8.11 -23.04
C GLU A 43 -6.83 -7.31 -21.76
N ALA A 44 -8.03 -6.72 -21.61
CA ALA A 44 -8.42 -5.99 -20.41
C ALA A 44 -8.28 -6.84 -19.14
N ASN A 45 -8.64 -8.13 -19.23
CA ASN A 45 -8.60 -9.07 -18.11
C ASN A 45 -7.18 -9.36 -17.61
N SER A 46 -6.21 -9.33 -18.51
CA SER A 46 -4.80 -9.62 -18.20
C SER A 46 -4.03 -8.43 -17.62
N ILE A 47 -4.47 -7.18 -17.86
CA ILE A 47 -3.70 -5.98 -17.52
C ILE A 47 -3.59 -5.81 -16.00
N THR A 48 -2.34 -5.75 -15.51
CA THR A 48 -2.05 -5.43 -14.11
C THR A 48 -1.54 -4.01 -13.93
N HIS A 49 -0.83 -3.45 -14.91
CA HIS A 49 -0.28 -2.10 -14.87
C HIS A 49 -0.75 -1.32 -16.09
N LEU A 50 -1.61 -0.32 -15.86
CA LEU A 50 -2.23 0.45 -16.91
C LEU A 50 -1.81 1.92 -16.81
N THR A 51 -1.21 2.43 -17.87
CA THR A 51 -0.96 3.86 -18.05
C THR A 51 -1.94 4.40 -19.06
N LEU A 52 -2.69 5.44 -18.69
CA LEU A 52 -3.62 6.12 -19.58
C LEU A 52 -3.19 7.56 -19.80
N THR A 53 -3.26 7.98 -21.06
CA THR A 53 -3.04 9.36 -21.50
C THR A 53 -4.24 9.81 -22.34
N GLY A 54 -4.31 11.09 -22.69
CA GLY A 54 -5.43 11.63 -23.47
C GLY A 54 -6.60 12.04 -22.58
N LYS A 55 -7.82 11.67 -22.96
CA LYS A 55 -9.08 12.16 -22.38
C LYS A 55 -9.88 11.00 -21.79
N LEU A 56 -10.13 11.04 -20.49
CA LEU A 56 -10.96 10.07 -19.77
C LEU A 56 -12.26 10.72 -19.30
N ASN A 57 -13.28 9.95 -18.98
CA ASN A 57 -14.44 10.39 -18.20
C ASN A 57 -14.91 9.30 -17.23
N ALA A 58 -16.01 9.57 -16.51
CA ALA A 58 -16.54 8.62 -15.53
C ALA A 58 -17.01 7.28 -16.11
N GLU A 59 -17.26 7.16 -17.42
CA GLU A 59 -17.55 5.88 -18.05
C GLU A 59 -16.29 5.02 -18.17
N ASP A 60 -15.14 5.62 -18.52
CA ASP A 60 -13.85 4.91 -18.48
C ASP A 60 -13.52 4.43 -17.06
N PHE A 61 -13.78 5.25 -16.03
CA PHE A 61 -13.60 4.84 -14.62
C PHE A 61 -14.53 3.70 -14.21
N ARG A 62 -15.79 3.70 -14.67
CA ARG A 62 -16.70 2.56 -14.44
C ARG A 62 -16.10 1.29 -15.04
N HIS A 63 -15.56 1.39 -16.26
CA HIS A 63 -14.94 0.24 -16.91
C HIS A 63 -13.69 -0.25 -16.17
N LEU A 64 -12.82 0.67 -15.75
CA LEU A 64 -11.65 0.37 -14.91
C LEU A 64 -12.04 -0.32 -13.60
N ARG A 65 -13.19 0.04 -13.02
CA ARG A 65 -13.69 -0.56 -11.78
C ARG A 65 -14.25 -1.97 -12.00
N ASP A 66 -15.18 -2.12 -12.93
CA ASP A 66 -16.06 -3.29 -13.03
C ASP A 66 -15.46 -4.43 -13.87
N GLU A 67 -14.66 -4.11 -14.89
CA GLU A 67 -14.11 -5.08 -15.85
C GLU A 67 -12.69 -5.51 -15.45
N PHE A 68 -11.68 -4.63 -15.57
CA PHE A 68 -10.24 -4.92 -15.44
C PHE A 68 -9.88 -5.65 -14.12
N PRO A 69 -9.99 -6.98 -14.03
CA PRO A 69 -10.04 -7.69 -12.76
C PRO A 69 -8.65 -7.77 -12.14
N SER A 70 -7.61 -7.79 -12.97
CA SER A 70 -6.20 -7.90 -12.58
C SER A 70 -5.52 -6.54 -12.33
N LEU A 71 -6.22 -5.41 -12.52
CA LEU A 71 -5.61 -4.07 -12.45
C LEU A 71 -5.11 -3.75 -11.04
N LYS A 72 -3.78 -3.63 -10.91
CA LYS A 72 -3.06 -3.29 -9.69
C LYS A 72 -2.56 -1.85 -9.67
N VAL A 73 -2.03 -1.38 -10.79
CA VAL A 73 -1.46 -0.04 -10.90
C VAL A 73 -2.17 0.73 -11.99
N LEU A 74 -2.72 1.88 -11.64
CA LEU A 74 -3.30 2.82 -12.59
C LEU A 74 -2.53 4.14 -12.58
N ASP A 75 -1.86 4.44 -13.68
CA ASP A 75 -1.24 5.74 -13.91
C ASP A 75 -2.12 6.57 -14.86
N ILE A 76 -2.74 7.61 -14.32
CA ILE A 76 -3.51 8.62 -15.07
C ILE A 76 -2.88 10.02 -14.92
N SER A 77 -1.59 10.08 -14.57
CA SER A 77 -0.88 11.33 -14.31
C SER A 77 -0.80 12.26 -15.52
N ASN A 78 -0.80 11.67 -16.72
CA ASN A 78 -0.79 12.36 -18.01
C ASN A 78 -2.13 12.33 -18.75
N ALA A 79 -3.21 11.90 -18.09
CA ALA A 79 -4.57 11.97 -18.62
C ALA A 79 -5.29 13.24 -18.14
N GLU A 80 -6.31 13.64 -18.89
CA GLU A 80 -7.24 14.69 -18.50
C GLU A 80 -8.65 14.09 -18.34
N ILE A 81 -9.30 14.35 -17.19
CA ILE A 81 -10.66 13.89 -16.95
C ILE A 81 -11.63 14.94 -17.50
N LYS A 82 -12.42 14.57 -18.50
CA LYS A 82 -13.46 15.39 -19.12
C LYS A 82 -14.78 15.24 -18.38
N MET A 83 -15.58 16.30 -18.46
CA MET A 83 -16.94 16.29 -17.94
C MET A 83 -17.78 15.20 -18.64
N TYR A 84 -18.64 14.55 -17.88
CA TYR A 84 -19.62 13.61 -18.40
C TYR A 84 -20.94 13.77 -17.63
N SER A 85 -22.06 13.58 -18.31
CA SER A 85 -23.39 13.63 -17.70
C SER A 85 -24.21 12.49 -18.25
N GLY A 86 -24.63 11.58 -17.39
CA GLY A 86 -25.32 10.38 -17.84
C GLY A 86 -25.40 9.29 -16.79
N LYS A 87 -25.91 8.14 -17.21
CA LYS A 87 -26.15 6.97 -16.37
C LYS A 87 -25.04 5.92 -16.43
N ALA A 88 -24.14 6.01 -17.41
CA ALA A 88 -23.06 5.04 -17.62
C ALA A 88 -21.78 5.40 -16.84
N GLY A 89 -21.86 6.33 -15.88
CA GLY A 89 -20.73 6.68 -15.01
C GLY A 89 -20.63 5.76 -13.79
N THR A 90 -19.78 6.14 -12.84
CA THR A 90 -19.45 5.35 -11.65
C THR A 90 -20.48 5.38 -10.53
N TYR A 91 -21.39 6.35 -10.52
CA TYR A 91 -22.40 6.48 -9.47
C TYR A 91 -23.29 5.22 -9.42
N PRO A 92 -23.52 4.61 -8.24
CA PRO A 92 -24.21 3.33 -8.13
C PRO A 92 -25.62 3.30 -8.74
N ASN A 93 -26.07 2.08 -9.07
CA ASN A 93 -27.43 1.77 -9.55
C ASN A 93 -27.82 2.46 -10.87
N GLY A 94 -26.84 2.82 -11.71
CA GLY A 94 -27.11 3.48 -13.00
C GLY A 94 -27.82 4.83 -12.87
N LYS A 95 -27.65 5.49 -11.72
CA LYS A 95 -28.28 6.79 -11.46
C LYS A 95 -27.66 7.85 -12.39
N PHE A 96 -28.52 8.70 -12.96
CA PHE A 96 -28.03 9.86 -13.69
C PHE A 96 -27.23 10.77 -12.74
N TYR A 97 -26.02 11.13 -13.16
CA TYR A 97 -25.12 11.97 -12.38
C TYR A 97 -24.27 12.85 -13.30
N ILE A 98 -23.84 14.01 -12.78
CA ILE A 98 -23.00 14.97 -13.49
C ILE A 98 -21.60 14.91 -12.90
N TYR A 99 -20.65 14.44 -13.69
CA TYR A 99 -19.24 14.29 -13.32
C TYR A 99 -18.45 15.45 -13.90
N MET A 100 -17.86 16.27 -13.03
CA MET A 100 -17.13 17.47 -13.45
C MET A 100 -15.76 17.13 -14.02
N ALA A 101 -15.25 18.01 -14.89
CA ALA A 101 -13.90 17.86 -15.44
C ALA A 101 -12.83 17.98 -14.33
N ASN A 102 -11.78 17.17 -14.45
CA ASN A 102 -10.64 17.07 -13.53
C ASN A 102 -11.00 16.60 -12.11
N PHE A 103 -12.13 15.91 -11.94
CA PHE A 103 -12.50 15.26 -10.69
C PHE A 103 -12.26 13.76 -10.84
N ILE A 104 -11.62 13.13 -9.86
CA ILE A 104 -11.74 11.67 -9.74
C ILE A 104 -13.23 11.40 -9.44
N PRO A 105 -13.96 10.64 -10.28
CA PRO A 105 -15.41 10.50 -10.15
C PRO A 105 -15.84 9.95 -8.79
N ALA A 106 -17.03 10.35 -8.32
CA ALA A 106 -17.64 9.72 -7.15
C ALA A 106 -17.77 8.21 -7.41
N TYR A 107 -17.41 7.37 -6.45
CA TYR A 107 -17.42 5.91 -6.60
C TYR A 107 -16.50 5.37 -7.74
N ALA A 108 -15.44 6.10 -8.10
CA ALA A 108 -14.52 5.71 -9.18
C ALA A 108 -14.08 4.24 -9.14
N PHE A 109 -13.71 3.75 -7.96
CA PHE A 109 -13.25 2.39 -7.68
C PHE A 109 -14.03 1.72 -6.54
N SER A 110 -15.18 2.27 -6.18
CA SER A 110 -16.11 1.69 -5.21
C SER A 110 -17.45 1.43 -5.88
N ASN A 111 -18.11 0.32 -5.57
CA ASN A 111 -19.48 0.08 -5.97
C ASN A 111 -20.32 -0.30 -4.75
N VAL A 112 -21.64 -0.27 -4.89
CA VAL A 112 -22.58 -0.74 -3.85
C VAL A 112 -23.42 -1.84 -4.46
N VAL A 113 -23.21 -3.07 -4.01
CA VAL A 113 -23.90 -4.27 -4.48
C VAL A 113 -24.71 -4.83 -3.32
N ASN A 114 -26.04 -4.85 -3.45
CA ASN A 114 -26.97 -5.32 -2.41
C ASN A 114 -26.75 -4.61 -1.04
N GLY A 115 -26.47 -3.30 -1.07
CA GLY A 115 -26.19 -2.50 0.13
C GLY A 115 -24.79 -2.68 0.72
N VAL A 116 -23.96 -3.57 0.15
CA VAL A 116 -22.59 -3.81 0.60
C VAL A 116 -21.61 -3.04 -0.29
N THR A 117 -20.66 -2.36 0.34
CA THR A 117 -19.57 -1.69 -0.38
C THR A 117 -18.65 -2.73 -1.00
N LYS A 118 -18.38 -2.62 -2.29
CA LYS A 118 -17.44 -3.45 -3.04
C LYS A 118 -16.41 -2.55 -3.73
N GLY A 119 -15.28 -2.33 -3.07
CA GLY A 119 -14.15 -1.62 -3.69
C GLY A 119 -13.33 -2.53 -4.61
N LYS A 120 -12.49 -1.92 -5.44
CA LYS A 120 -11.59 -2.63 -6.35
C LYS A 120 -10.40 -3.21 -5.58
N GLN A 121 -10.58 -4.43 -5.07
CA GLN A 121 -9.63 -5.12 -4.20
C GLN A 121 -8.25 -5.36 -4.83
N THR A 122 -8.15 -5.42 -6.15
CA THR A 122 -6.87 -5.60 -6.85
C THR A 122 -6.07 -4.31 -6.97
N LEU A 123 -6.71 -3.14 -6.83
CA LEU A 123 -6.02 -1.86 -7.01
C LEU A 123 -5.08 -1.59 -5.82
N GLU A 124 -3.81 -1.45 -6.14
CA GLU A 124 -2.70 -1.30 -5.20
C GLU A 124 -2.09 0.10 -5.26
N LYS A 125 -2.02 0.70 -6.46
CA LYS A 125 -1.42 2.01 -6.68
C LYS A 125 -2.23 2.82 -7.69
N VAL A 126 -2.45 4.10 -7.38
CA VAL A 126 -2.96 5.08 -8.33
C VAL A 126 -2.01 6.29 -8.42
N ILE A 127 -1.77 6.79 -9.63
CA ILE A 127 -0.96 7.99 -9.89
C ILE A 127 -1.84 9.05 -10.56
N LEU A 128 -2.02 10.17 -9.86
CA LEU A 128 -2.95 11.25 -10.21
C LEU A 128 -2.23 12.45 -10.80
N SER A 129 -2.86 13.07 -11.81
CA SER A 129 -2.35 14.27 -12.48
C SER A 129 -2.33 15.49 -11.57
N GLU A 130 -1.46 16.46 -11.88
CA GLU A 130 -1.50 17.79 -11.26
C GLU A 130 -2.80 18.57 -11.55
N LYS A 131 -3.53 18.17 -12.60
CA LYS A 131 -4.78 18.79 -13.02
C LYS A 131 -5.94 18.48 -12.08
N ILE A 132 -5.86 17.41 -11.29
CA ILE A 132 -6.94 16.99 -10.41
C ILE A 132 -7.34 18.12 -9.45
N LYS A 133 -8.64 18.38 -9.37
CA LYS A 133 -9.25 19.40 -8.50
C LYS A 133 -9.90 18.76 -7.29
N ASN A 134 -10.65 17.69 -7.50
CA ASN A 134 -11.33 16.93 -6.44
C ASN A 134 -11.07 15.42 -6.57
N ILE A 135 -11.05 14.76 -5.43
CA ILE A 135 -11.26 13.32 -5.31
C ILE A 135 -12.61 13.14 -4.63
N GLU A 136 -13.62 12.74 -5.42
CA GLU A 136 -15.04 12.81 -5.02
C GLU A 136 -15.46 11.68 -4.06
N ASP A 137 -16.70 11.76 -3.57
CA ASP A 137 -17.26 10.85 -2.57
C ASP A 137 -16.99 9.38 -2.89
N ALA A 138 -16.49 8.65 -1.90
CA ALA A 138 -16.25 7.22 -1.96
C ALA A 138 -15.40 6.76 -3.18
N ALA A 139 -14.58 7.64 -3.77
CA ALA A 139 -13.80 7.33 -4.97
C ALA A 139 -12.99 6.03 -4.83
N PHE A 140 -12.39 5.77 -3.68
CA PHE A 140 -11.63 4.54 -3.41
C PHE A 140 -12.13 3.79 -2.17
N LYS A 141 -13.39 4.00 -1.76
CA LYS A 141 -13.97 3.32 -0.60
C LYS A 141 -13.92 1.80 -0.79
N GLY A 142 -13.45 1.08 0.24
CA GLY A 142 -13.29 -0.37 0.21
C GLY A 142 -12.20 -0.88 -0.74
N CYS A 143 -11.30 -0.03 -1.25
CA CYS A 143 -10.09 -0.47 -1.94
C CYS A 143 -9.01 -0.81 -0.90
N ASP A 144 -9.19 -1.91 -0.17
CA ASP A 144 -8.43 -2.21 1.05
C ASP A 144 -6.95 -2.53 0.81
N ASN A 145 -6.55 -2.72 -0.45
CA ASN A 145 -5.16 -2.93 -0.86
C ASN A 145 -4.52 -1.69 -1.52
N LEU A 146 -5.23 -0.55 -1.61
CA LEU A 146 -4.70 0.69 -2.17
C LEU A 146 -3.65 1.30 -1.24
N LYS A 147 -2.42 0.78 -1.31
CA LYS A 147 -1.27 1.21 -0.51
C LYS A 147 -0.77 2.59 -0.90
N ILE A 148 -0.89 2.97 -2.18
CA ILE A 148 -0.28 4.18 -2.73
C ILE A 148 -1.31 5.01 -3.49
N CYS A 149 -1.49 6.26 -3.07
CA CYS A 149 -2.05 7.32 -3.90
C CYS A 149 -0.96 8.36 -4.14
N GLN A 150 -0.36 8.32 -5.34
CA GLN A 150 0.64 9.29 -5.75
C GLN A 150 -0.03 10.44 -6.47
N ILE A 151 0.28 11.68 -6.10
CA ILE A 151 -0.38 12.87 -6.65
C ILE A 151 0.70 13.81 -7.15
N ARG A 152 0.69 14.11 -8.46
CA ARG A 152 1.68 15.01 -9.09
C ARG A 152 1.45 16.48 -8.77
N LYS A 153 0.29 16.83 -8.20
CA LYS A 153 -0.09 18.18 -7.78
C LYS A 153 0.75 18.64 -6.58
N LYS A 154 1.20 19.90 -6.57
CA LYS A 154 1.93 20.47 -5.42
C LYS A 154 1.04 20.88 -4.24
N THR A 155 -0.26 21.02 -4.46
CA THR A 155 -1.24 21.37 -3.43
C THR A 155 -2.31 20.29 -3.38
N ALA A 156 -2.82 19.98 -2.19
CA ALA A 156 -3.82 18.93 -2.06
C ALA A 156 -5.12 19.27 -2.85
N PRO A 157 -5.64 18.35 -3.67
CA PRO A 157 -6.99 18.49 -4.23
C PRO A 157 -8.02 18.43 -3.09
N ASN A 158 -9.25 18.87 -3.37
CA ASN A 158 -10.34 18.70 -2.41
C ASN A 158 -10.60 17.21 -2.24
N LEU A 159 -10.63 16.73 -0.99
CA LEU A 159 -10.95 15.35 -0.66
C LEU A 159 -12.37 15.31 -0.10
N LEU A 160 -13.25 14.56 -0.74
CA LEU A 160 -14.64 14.40 -0.31
C LEU A 160 -14.79 13.21 0.66
N PRO A 161 -15.92 13.08 1.36
CA PRO A 161 -16.16 11.99 2.32
C PRO A 161 -15.84 10.59 1.75
N GLU A 162 -15.16 9.77 2.56
CA GLU A 162 -14.82 8.37 2.26
C GLU A 162 -14.02 8.15 0.97
N ALA A 163 -13.51 9.23 0.36
CA ALA A 163 -12.82 9.17 -0.92
C ALA A 163 -11.52 8.36 -0.85
N LEU A 164 -10.75 8.50 0.24
CA LEU A 164 -9.53 7.75 0.57
C LEU A 164 -9.53 7.42 2.07
N ALA A 165 -8.86 6.33 2.46
CA ALA A 165 -8.69 5.93 3.85
C ALA A 165 -7.22 6.11 4.30
N ASP A 166 -7.00 6.94 5.31
CA ASP A 166 -5.68 7.25 5.89
C ASP A 166 -5.01 6.06 6.60
N SER A 167 -5.81 5.11 7.08
CA SER A 167 -5.39 3.84 7.69
C SER A 167 -4.92 2.79 6.68
N VAL A 168 -5.13 3.03 5.37
CA VAL A 168 -4.79 2.07 4.30
C VAL A 168 -3.78 2.68 3.33
N THR A 169 -3.97 3.93 2.94
CA THR A 169 -3.28 4.54 1.81
C THR A 169 -2.24 5.58 2.25
N ALA A 170 -0.99 5.39 1.85
CA ALA A 170 0.03 6.43 1.92
C ALA A 170 -0.04 7.35 0.70
N ILE A 171 0.20 8.64 0.93
CA ILE A 171 0.12 9.68 -0.09
C ILE A 171 1.52 10.12 -0.48
N PHE A 172 1.85 9.92 -1.75
CA PHE A 172 3.13 10.33 -2.32
C PHE A 172 2.96 11.64 -3.08
N ILE A 173 3.73 12.65 -2.70
CA ILE A 173 3.57 14.03 -3.18
C ILE A 173 4.90 14.62 -3.67
N PRO A 174 4.90 15.71 -4.46
CA PRO A 174 6.14 16.33 -4.92
C PRO A 174 6.98 16.86 -3.75
N LEU A 175 8.30 16.88 -3.91
CA LEU A 175 9.22 17.49 -2.95
C LEU A 175 8.79 18.91 -2.54
N GLY A 176 8.83 19.20 -1.24
CA GLY A 176 8.41 20.47 -0.65
C GLY A 176 6.90 20.70 -0.56
N SER A 177 6.07 19.67 -0.77
CA SER A 177 4.61 19.82 -0.80
C SER A 177 3.91 19.46 0.52
N SER A 178 4.61 18.92 1.52
CA SER A 178 3.97 18.40 2.74
C SER A 178 3.06 19.40 3.47
N ASP A 179 3.44 20.68 3.58
CA ASP A 179 2.62 21.72 4.22
C ASP A 179 1.33 22.01 3.44
N ALA A 180 1.41 22.00 2.11
CA ALA A 180 0.26 22.24 1.24
C ALA A 180 -0.75 21.08 1.24
N TYR A 181 -0.42 19.96 1.88
CA TYR A 181 -1.29 18.80 2.06
C TYR A 181 -1.80 18.68 3.49
N ARG A 182 -0.89 18.63 4.49
CA ARG A 182 -1.23 18.23 5.86
C ARG A 182 -2.21 19.16 6.59
N PHE A 183 -2.37 20.40 6.14
CA PHE A 183 -3.28 21.38 6.76
C PHE A 183 -4.62 21.52 6.04
N LYS A 184 -4.83 20.81 4.92
CA LYS A 184 -6.09 20.87 4.18
C LYS A 184 -7.11 19.91 4.79
N ASN A 185 -8.36 20.34 4.87
CA ASN A 185 -9.47 19.53 5.40
C ASN A 185 -9.48 18.09 4.84
N ARG A 186 -9.58 17.11 5.74
CA ARG A 186 -9.58 15.65 5.51
C ARG A 186 -8.23 15.03 5.12
N TRP A 187 -7.16 15.82 5.01
CA TRP A 187 -5.82 15.33 4.69
C TRP A 187 -4.93 15.15 5.93
N GLU A 188 -5.34 15.65 7.09
CA GLU A 188 -4.52 15.87 8.29
C GLU A 188 -3.85 14.61 8.82
N HIS A 189 -4.54 13.47 8.69
CA HIS A 189 -4.12 12.20 9.26
C HIS A 189 -3.52 11.24 8.25
N PHE A 190 -3.23 11.64 7.01
CA PHE A 190 -2.57 10.76 6.04
C PHE A 190 -1.06 10.63 6.28
N ALA A 191 -0.48 9.51 5.85
CA ALA A 191 0.96 9.34 5.75
C ALA A 191 1.47 10.02 4.48
N PHE A 192 2.08 11.21 4.61
CA PHE A 192 2.71 11.92 3.49
C PHE A 192 4.19 11.58 3.36
N ILE A 193 4.57 11.11 2.18
CA ILE A 193 5.96 10.88 1.79
C ILE A 193 6.23 11.73 0.54
N GLU A 194 7.29 12.52 0.58
CA GLU A 194 7.70 13.31 -0.58
C GLU A 194 8.58 12.49 -1.52
N GLY A 195 8.31 12.56 -2.82
CA GLY A 195 9.06 11.84 -3.85
C GLY A 195 8.31 10.63 -4.42
N GLU A 196 9.08 9.70 -4.99
CA GLU A 196 8.54 8.49 -5.60
C GLU A 196 8.39 7.36 -4.57
N PRO A 197 7.32 6.55 -4.66
CA PRO A 197 7.19 5.36 -3.84
C PRO A 197 8.19 4.28 -4.28
N LEU A 198 8.92 3.73 -3.32
CA LEU A 198 9.79 2.58 -3.51
C LEU A 198 9.23 1.34 -2.81
N GLU A 199 8.93 0.33 -3.62
CA GLU A 199 8.53 -1.00 -3.18
C GLU A 199 9.56 -2.03 -3.65
N THR A 200 9.97 -2.92 -2.74
CA THR A 200 10.97 -3.94 -3.05
C THR A 200 10.80 -5.20 -2.21
N THR A 201 11.23 -6.32 -2.79
CA THR A 201 11.38 -7.61 -2.10
C THR A 201 12.84 -7.97 -2.06
N ILE A 202 13.40 -8.16 -0.87
CA ILE A 202 14.80 -8.50 -0.65
C ILE A 202 14.92 -9.93 -0.14
N GLN A 203 15.73 -10.72 -0.84
CA GLN A 203 16.08 -12.09 -0.46
C GLN A 203 17.38 -12.06 0.31
N VAL A 204 17.37 -12.48 1.58
CA VAL A 204 18.57 -12.52 2.41
C VAL A 204 18.97 -13.97 2.65
N GLY A 205 20.10 -14.37 2.04
CA GLY A 205 20.65 -15.71 2.22
C GLY A 205 21.09 -15.98 3.66
N ALA A 206 21.29 -17.25 4.03
CA ALA A 206 21.63 -17.65 5.40
C ALA A 206 22.87 -16.95 5.98
N MET A 207 23.86 -16.63 5.14
CA MET A 207 25.07 -15.89 5.49
C MET A 207 25.05 -14.42 5.00
N GLY A 208 23.92 -13.96 4.49
CA GLY A 208 23.74 -12.62 3.92
C GLY A 208 23.41 -11.56 4.99
N LYS A 209 23.53 -10.30 4.57
CA LYS A 209 23.10 -9.13 5.34
C LYS A 209 22.08 -8.36 4.52
N LEU A 210 21.02 -7.89 5.17
CA LEU A 210 19.98 -7.09 4.52
C LEU A 210 20.56 -5.84 3.84
N GLU A 211 21.54 -5.20 4.49
CA GLU A 211 22.21 -4.00 3.96
C GLU A 211 22.90 -4.30 2.62
N ASP A 212 23.68 -5.37 2.54
CA ASP A 212 24.40 -5.76 1.33
C ASP A 212 23.42 -6.09 0.19
N GLU A 213 22.31 -6.78 0.48
CA GLU A 213 21.31 -7.13 -0.52
C GLU A 213 20.52 -5.90 -1.02
N ILE A 214 20.25 -4.93 -0.16
CA ILE A 214 19.69 -3.63 -0.56
C ILE A 214 20.65 -2.87 -1.47
N MET A 215 21.94 -2.82 -1.13
CA MET A 215 22.95 -2.16 -1.97
C MET A 215 23.12 -2.86 -3.32
N LYS A 216 23.13 -4.19 -3.36
CA LYS A 216 23.17 -4.98 -4.60
C LYS A 216 21.95 -4.72 -5.49
N ALA A 217 20.78 -4.47 -4.89
CA ALA A 217 19.59 -4.05 -5.62
C ALA A 217 19.66 -2.60 -6.14
N GLY A 218 20.73 -1.86 -5.84
CA GLY A 218 20.90 -0.46 -6.23
C GLY A 218 20.01 0.51 -5.46
N LEU A 219 19.57 0.12 -4.26
CA LEU A 219 18.61 0.88 -3.45
C LEU A 219 19.29 1.50 -2.23
N GLN A 220 18.66 2.55 -1.69
CA GLN A 220 19.05 3.14 -0.41
C GLN A 220 18.01 2.79 0.66
N PRO A 221 18.40 2.32 1.86
CA PRO A 221 17.44 1.97 2.92
C PRO A 221 16.44 3.09 3.25
N ARG A 222 16.90 4.36 3.22
CA ARG A 222 16.08 5.53 3.55
C ARG A 222 14.92 5.76 2.58
N ASP A 223 15.07 5.32 1.34
CA ASP A 223 14.09 5.54 0.29
C ASP A 223 13.00 4.45 0.29
N ILE A 224 13.24 3.32 0.95
CA ILE A 224 12.31 2.18 0.96
C ILE A 224 11.05 2.52 1.76
N ASN A 225 9.89 2.33 1.14
CA ASN A 225 8.58 2.55 1.78
C ASN A 225 7.81 1.25 1.98
N PHE A 226 7.87 0.34 1.02
CA PHE A 226 7.19 -0.95 1.08
C PHE A 226 8.23 -2.06 0.94
N LEU A 227 8.50 -2.76 2.03
CA LEU A 227 9.56 -3.76 2.09
C LEU A 227 8.97 -5.14 2.36
N THR A 228 9.32 -6.11 1.52
CA THR A 228 9.18 -7.53 1.82
C THR A 228 10.57 -8.12 2.01
N ILE A 229 10.79 -8.88 3.08
CA ILE A 229 12.05 -9.61 3.29
C ILE A 229 11.73 -11.09 3.38
N GLU A 230 12.50 -11.90 2.67
CA GLU A 230 12.42 -13.36 2.72
C GLU A 230 13.79 -13.94 3.09
N GLY A 231 13.79 -15.04 3.86
CA GLY A 231 15.01 -15.73 4.27
C GLY A 231 15.51 -15.32 5.66
N LYS A 232 16.79 -15.01 5.78
CA LYS A 232 17.42 -14.72 7.08
C LYS A 232 17.12 -13.29 7.54
N LEU A 233 16.85 -13.12 8.83
CA LEU A 233 16.73 -11.79 9.45
C LEU A 233 17.25 -11.84 10.90
N ASP A 234 18.30 -11.09 11.21
CA ASP A 234 18.90 -11.03 12.55
C ASP A 234 18.92 -9.62 13.16
N ASN A 235 19.57 -9.48 14.32
CA ASN A 235 19.64 -8.22 15.06
C ASN A 235 20.35 -7.09 14.29
N ALA A 236 21.34 -7.40 13.45
CA ALA A 236 22.02 -6.39 12.66
C ALA A 236 21.10 -5.87 11.54
N ASP A 237 20.33 -6.77 10.93
CA ASP A 237 19.33 -6.39 9.92
C ASP A 237 18.19 -5.56 10.55
N PHE A 238 17.72 -5.92 11.74
CA PHE A 238 16.74 -5.10 12.47
C PHE A 238 17.29 -3.73 12.87
N LYS A 239 18.58 -3.64 13.23
CA LYS A 239 19.24 -2.36 13.48
C LYS A 239 19.25 -1.47 12.25
N LEU A 240 19.46 -2.03 11.05
CA LEU A 240 19.35 -1.30 9.78
C LEU A 240 17.92 -0.74 9.60
N ILE A 241 16.89 -1.57 9.77
CA ILE A 241 15.49 -1.15 9.66
C ILE A 241 15.16 -0.04 10.68
N ARG A 242 15.66 -0.19 11.92
CA ARG A 242 15.46 0.77 12.99
C ARG A 242 16.06 2.12 12.64
N ASP A 243 17.34 2.14 12.28
CA ASP A 243 18.16 3.36 12.23
C ASP A 243 18.11 4.05 10.85
N TYR A 244 17.85 3.31 9.76
CA TYR A 244 18.01 3.81 8.39
C TYR A 244 16.76 3.75 7.51
N MET A 245 15.61 3.28 8.00
CA MET A 245 14.35 3.24 7.24
C MET A 245 13.25 4.11 7.87
N PRO A 246 13.41 5.45 7.92
CA PRO A 246 12.43 6.34 8.57
C PRO A 246 11.12 6.45 7.79
N ASN A 247 11.13 6.18 6.48
CA ASN A 247 9.99 6.34 5.56
C ASN A 247 9.23 5.02 5.30
N LEU A 248 9.44 4.01 6.15
CA LEU A 248 8.81 2.71 6.01
C LEU A 248 7.30 2.81 6.29
N VAL A 249 6.50 2.43 5.30
CA VAL A 249 5.03 2.42 5.30
C VAL A 249 4.49 1.01 5.55
N SER A 250 5.10 0.00 4.93
CA SER A 250 4.70 -1.40 5.10
C SER A 250 5.92 -2.31 5.17
N LEU A 251 5.85 -3.30 6.07
CA LEU A 251 6.87 -4.33 6.21
C LEU A 251 6.25 -5.73 6.23
N ASP A 252 6.63 -6.58 5.30
CA ASP A 252 6.31 -8.01 5.32
C ASP A 252 7.59 -8.81 5.60
N ILE A 253 7.73 -9.30 6.83
CA ILE A 253 8.82 -10.17 7.27
C ILE A 253 8.30 -11.56 7.64
N SER A 254 7.11 -11.93 7.17
CA SER A 254 6.46 -13.19 7.51
C SER A 254 7.25 -14.42 7.06
N LYS A 255 7.96 -14.31 5.94
CA LYS A 255 8.82 -15.35 5.37
C LYS A 255 10.28 -15.29 5.86
N THR A 256 10.52 -14.65 7.01
CA THR A 256 11.84 -14.62 7.64
C THR A 256 11.98 -15.62 8.79
N ASN A 257 13.22 -15.99 9.11
CA ASN A 257 13.53 -16.91 10.21
C ASN A 257 13.72 -16.24 11.59
N ALA A 258 13.48 -14.93 11.70
CA ALA A 258 13.68 -14.18 12.94
C ALA A 258 12.79 -14.74 14.07
N THR A 259 13.41 -15.05 15.21
CA THR A 259 12.69 -15.49 16.42
C THR A 259 12.51 -14.37 17.44
N THR A 260 13.19 -13.25 17.27
CA THR A 260 13.11 -12.10 18.19
C THR A 260 13.12 -10.81 17.38
N ILE A 261 12.27 -9.86 17.75
CA ILE A 261 12.37 -8.47 17.28
C ILE A 261 13.02 -7.66 18.39
N PRO A 262 14.24 -7.10 18.19
CA PRO A 262 14.96 -6.36 19.22
C PRO A 262 14.27 -5.08 19.67
N ASP A 263 14.68 -4.58 20.82
CA ASP A 263 14.13 -3.37 21.43
C ASP A 263 14.13 -2.18 20.48
N PHE A 264 13.05 -1.40 20.55
CA PHE A 264 12.86 -0.16 19.80
C PHE A 264 12.91 -0.29 18.27
N THR A 265 12.89 -1.49 17.69
CA THR A 265 13.09 -1.71 16.23
C THR A 265 12.16 -0.85 15.37
N PHE A 266 10.87 -0.78 15.69
CA PHE A 266 9.91 0.05 14.98
C PHE A 266 9.51 1.30 15.77
N ALA A 267 10.22 1.63 16.84
CA ALA A 267 9.90 2.82 17.61
C ALA A 267 9.93 4.06 16.72
N GLN A 268 8.90 4.90 16.83
CA GLN A 268 8.70 6.13 16.09
C GLN A 268 8.69 5.96 14.55
N LYS A 269 8.28 4.81 14.02
CA LYS A 269 8.01 4.65 12.58
C LYS A 269 6.71 5.37 12.21
N LYS A 270 6.81 6.69 12.05
CA LYS A 270 5.69 7.65 11.87
C LYS A 270 4.78 7.34 10.67
N TYR A 271 5.22 6.54 9.71
CA TYR A 271 4.48 6.22 8.49
C TYR A 271 4.01 4.75 8.43
N LEU A 272 4.39 3.91 9.40
CA LEU A 272 4.12 2.48 9.35
C LEU A 272 2.62 2.19 9.53
N LEU A 273 1.97 1.79 8.43
CA LEU A 273 0.56 1.43 8.38
C LEU A 273 0.35 -0.08 8.57
N LYS A 274 1.29 -0.91 8.11
CA LYS A 274 1.13 -2.36 8.09
C LYS A 274 2.43 -3.08 8.42
N ILE A 275 2.32 -4.14 9.20
CA ILE A 275 3.40 -5.09 9.42
C ILE A 275 2.86 -6.52 9.40
N LYS A 276 3.60 -7.45 8.78
CA LYS A 276 3.43 -8.89 8.97
C LYS A 276 4.67 -9.45 9.66
N LEU A 277 4.46 -10.07 10.82
CA LEU A 277 5.53 -10.54 11.71
C LEU A 277 6.13 -11.87 11.23
N PRO A 278 7.40 -12.19 11.60
CA PRO A 278 8.04 -13.45 11.26
C PRO A 278 7.22 -14.65 11.73
N HIS A 279 7.00 -15.65 10.87
CA HIS A 279 6.10 -16.78 11.18
C HIS A 279 6.50 -17.60 12.42
N ASN A 280 7.79 -17.59 12.80
CA ASN A 280 8.32 -18.30 13.97
C ASN A 280 8.77 -17.35 15.10
N LEU A 281 8.23 -16.12 15.15
CA LEU A 281 8.54 -15.14 16.18
C LEU A 281 8.22 -15.68 17.59
N LYS A 282 9.17 -15.55 18.52
CA LYS A 282 9.05 -15.94 19.93
C LYS A 282 8.98 -14.74 20.86
N THR A 283 9.83 -13.73 20.61
CA THR A 283 9.97 -12.57 21.51
C THR A 283 9.75 -11.25 20.77
N ILE A 284 8.88 -10.41 21.32
CA ILE A 284 8.75 -8.99 20.98
C ILE A 284 9.45 -8.20 22.08
N GLY A 285 10.58 -7.57 21.75
CA GLY A 285 11.39 -6.81 22.70
C GLY A 285 10.73 -5.54 23.24
N GLN A 286 11.47 -4.82 24.09
CA GLN A 286 11.00 -3.62 24.73
C GLN A 286 10.61 -2.55 23.71
N ARG A 287 9.41 -1.96 23.86
CA ARG A 287 8.96 -0.80 23.07
C ARG A 287 9.09 -0.95 21.55
N VAL A 288 9.01 -2.18 21.03
CA VAL A 288 9.21 -2.48 19.59
C VAL A 288 8.33 -1.62 18.68
N PHE A 289 7.06 -1.43 19.00
CA PHE A 289 6.10 -0.60 18.25
C PHE A 289 5.81 0.75 18.93
N SER A 290 6.71 1.23 19.79
CA SER A 290 6.46 2.48 20.51
C SER A 290 6.22 3.65 19.54
N ASN A 291 5.13 4.39 19.72
CA ASN A 291 4.69 5.49 18.86
C ASN A 291 4.50 5.12 17.38
N CYS A 292 4.14 3.87 17.08
CA CYS A 292 3.60 3.46 15.78
C CYS A 292 2.11 3.84 15.66
N GLY A 293 1.79 5.12 15.82
CA GLY A 293 0.40 5.61 15.94
C GLY A 293 -0.48 5.37 14.70
N ARG A 294 0.09 4.96 13.56
CA ARG A 294 -0.62 4.66 12.31
C ARG A 294 -0.97 3.19 12.12
N LEU A 295 -0.35 2.28 12.88
CA LEU A 295 -0.73 0.86 12.86
C LEU A 295 -2.18 0.76 13.34
N ALA A 296 -3.06 0.30 12.46
CA ALA A 296 -4.50 0.27 12.70
C ALA A 296 -5.06 -1.16 12.66
N GLY A 297 -6.25 -1.36 13.24
CA GLY A 297 -6.95 -2.64 13.20
C GLY A 297 -6.35 -3.69 14.14
N THR A 298 -6.30 -4.94 13.69
CA THR A 298 -5.81 -6.08 14.49
C THR A 298 -4.40 -6.46 14.03
N LEU A 299 -3.43 -6.41 14.94
CA LEU A 299 -2.10 -7.00 14.72
C LEU A 299 -2.13 -8.47 15.13
N GLU A 300 -1.94 -9.38 14.19
CA GLU A 300 -1.86 -10.82 14.48
C GLU A 300 -0.45 -11.21 14.94
N LEU A 301 -0.38 -11.84 16.11
CA LEU A 301 0.84 -12.45 16.63
C LEU A 301 0.93 -13.90 16.18
N PRO A 302 2.09 -14.37 15.68
CA PRO A 302 2.33 -15.78 15.39
C PRO A 302 2.10 -16.66 16.62
N ALA A 303 1.62 -17.89 16.41
CA ALA A 303 1.32 -18.83 17.49
C ALA A 303 2.55 -19.25 18.32
N SER A 304 3.75 -18.95 17.83
CA SER A 304 5.03 -19.22 18.50
C SER A 304 5.42 -18.17 19.55
N VAL A 305 4.73 -17.03 19.64
CA VAL A 305 5.10 -15.94 20.56
C VAL A 305 4.96 -16.42 22.01
N THR A 306 6.05 -16.30 22.77
CA THR A 306 6.15 -16.66 24.18
C THR A 306 6.33 -15.46 25.10
N ALA A 307 6.92 -14.36 24.58
CA ALA A 307 7.23 -13.17 25.36
C ALA A 307 6.89 -11.88 24.60
N ILE A 308 6.21 -10.96 25.29
CA ILE A 308 5.99 -9.58 24.87
C ILE A 308 6.51 -8.68 25.97
N GLU A 309 7.55 -7.92 25.71
CA GLU A 309 8.27 -7.15 26.74
C GLU A 309 7.65 -5.76 26.99
N PHE A 310 8.23 -5.05 27.96
CA PHE A 310 7.75 -3.77 28.47
C PHE A 310 7.36 -2.79 27.35
N GLY A 311 6.15 -2.24 27.44
CA GLY A 311 5.71 -1.14 26.58
C GLY A 311 5.70 -1.44 25.07
N ALA A 312 5.66 -2.71 24.65
CA ALA A 312 5.81 -3.11 23.25
C ALA A 312 4.92 -2.36 22.25
N PHE A 313 3.72 -1.92 22.66
CA PHE A 313 2.72 -1.24 21.84
C PHE A 313 2.33 0.15 22.39
N MET A 314 3.18 0.77 23.23
CA MET A 314 2.93 2.10 23.80
C MET A 314 2.78 3.15 22.70
N GLY A 315 1.70 3.95 22.71
CA GLY A 315 1.45 4.97 21.68
C GLY A 315 1.03 4.42 20.32
N CYS A 316 0.58 3.15 20.26
CA CYS A 316 -0.14 2.60 19.10
C CYS A 316 -1.63 2.98 19.19
N ASP A 317 -1.93 4.25 19.00
CA ASP A 317 -3.25 4.82 19.32
C ASP A 317 -4.36 4.28 18.40
N ASN A 318 -4.07 4.11 17.11
CA ASN A 318 -5.02 3.55 16.13
C ASN A 318 -5.12 2.02 16.15
N LEU A 319 -4.24 1.33 16.88
CA LEU A 319 -4.28 -0.13 16.96
C LEU A 319 -5.49 -0.54 17.80
N ARG A 320 -6.37 -1.37 17.25
CA ARG A 320 -7.60 -1.80 17.94
C ARG A 320 -7.33 -2.99 18.84
N SER A 321 -6.58 -3.97 18.36
CA SER A 321 -6.27 -5.18 19.10
C SER A 321 -4.96 -5.81 18.66
N VAL A 322 -4.39 -6.60 19.56
CA VAL A 322 -3.28 -7.52 19.30
C VAL A 322 -3.83 -8.93 19.49
N LEU A 323 -3.89 -9.73 18.43
CA LEU A 323 -4.46 -11.07 18.46
C LEU A 323 -3.36 -12.11 18.64
N ALA A 324 -3.29 -12.72 19.82
CA ALA A 324 -2.53 -13.94 20.04
C ALA A 324 -3.24 -15.11 19.33
N THR A 325 -2.60 -15.66 18.29
CA THR A 325 -3.15 -16.80 17.53
C THR A 325 -2.82 -18.17 18.15
N GLY A 326 -1.95 -18.19 19.17
CA GLY A 326 -1.60 -19.37 19.96
C GLY A 326 -1.69 -19.10 21.46
N ASP A 327 -1.32 -20.11 22.24
CA ASP A 327 -1.46 -20.20 23.69
C ASP A 327 -0.11 -20.21 24.45
N LYS A 328 0.99 -19.88 23.75
CA LYS A 328 2.36 -20.03 24.27
C LYS A 328 2.90 -18.85 25.05
N ILE A 329 2.13 -17.76 25.18
CA ILE A 329 2.57 -16.55 25.87
C ILE A 329 2.69 -16.84 27.37
N THR A 330 3.92 -16.80 27.89
CA THR A 330 4.23 -17.00 29.31
C THR A 330 4.80 -15.74 29.97
N THR A 331 5.24 -14.77 29.18
CA THR A 331 5.80 -13.50 29.67
C THR A 331 5.09 -12.31 29.03
N LEU A 332 4.48 -11.47 29.88
CA LEU A 332 3.90 -10.17 29.51
C LEU A 332 4.58 -9.10 30.35
N GLY A 333 5.29 -8.19 29.71
CA GLY A 333 5.93 -7.05 30.37
C GLY A 333 4.91 -6.00 30.80
N ASP A 334 5.33 -5.11 31.69
CA ASP A 334 4.46 -4.03 32.16
C ASP A 334 4.14 -3.03 31.05
N GLU A 335 3.01 -2.33 31.20
CA GLU A 335 2.62 -1.19 30.38
C GLU A 335 2.60 -1.45 28.87
N LEU A 336 2.27 -2.67 28.44
CA LEU A 336 2.30 -3.09 27.02
C LEU A 336 1.67 -2.06 26.07
N PHE A 337 0.55 -1.46 26.46
CA PHE A 337 -0.21 -0.50 25.67
C PHE A 337 -0.07 0.96 26.14
N GLY A 338 0.70 1.21 27.21
CA GLY A 338 0.86 2.52 27.84
C GLY A 338 -0.01 2.73 29.08
N ASN A 339 0.40 3.70 29.91
CA ASN A 339 -0.21 3.98 31.21
C ASN A 339 -1.70 4.36 31.07
N GLY A 340 -2.55 3.66 31.82
CA GLY A 340 -4.00 3.88 31.84
C GLY A 340 -4.73 3.36 30.59
N VAL A 341 -4.05 2.66 29.68
CA VAL A 341 -4.67 2.09 28.47
C VAL A 341 -5.14 0.66 28.78
N PRO A 342 -6.44 0.35 28.60
CA PRO A 342 -6.92 -1.03 28.73
C PRO A 342 -6.16 -1.96 27.79
N SER A 343 -5.92 -3.20 28.25
CA SER A 343 -5.24 -4.19 27.43
C SER A 343 -5.99 -4.38 26.09
N LYS A 344 -5.24 -4.26 24.99
CA LYS A 344 -5.74 -4.56 23.64
C LYS A 344 -5.40 -6.00 23.22
N LEU A 345 -4.77 -6.79 24.10
CA LEU A 345 -4.41 -8.19 23.83
C LEU A 345 -5.66 -9.07 23.92
N ILE A 346 -5.93 -9.80 22.84
CA ILE A 346 -7.01 -10.78 22.74
C ILE A 346 -6.44 -12.13 22.29
N TYR A 347 -7.07 -13.22 22.73
CA TYR A 347 -6.70 -14.58 22.35
C TYR A 347 -7.70 -15.14 21.34
N LYS A 348 -7.20 -15.84 20.33
CA LYS A 348 -8.04 -16.59 19.40
C LYS A 348 -8.81 -17.65 20.19
N LYS A 349 -10.14 -17.62 20.08
CA LYS A 349 -11.03 -18.61 20.72
C LYS A 349 -10.95 -19.96 20.03
#